data_AF-A0A1V3WF50-F1
#
_entry.id   AF-A0A1V3WF50-F1
#
_cell.length_a   1.000
_cell.length_b   1.000
_cell.length_c   1.000
_cell.angle_alpha   90.00
_cell.angle_beta   90.00
_cell.angle_gamma   90.00
#
_symmetry.space_group_name_H-M   'P 1'
#
loop_
_entity.id
_entity.type
_entity.pdbx_description
1 polymer ?
#
loop_
_entity_poly.entity_id
_entity_poly.type
_entity_poly.pdbx_seq_one_letter_code
_entity_poly.pdbx_strand_id
1 'polypeptide(L)'
;MVPAPLLAELIRGGATISPVRQPGGRGLEPHYRPSAKLAEFIRIRDLTCRFPGCDVPAEFCDIDHTVSWPLGPTHPSNLKCACRKHHLLKTFWTAWKDVQLPDGTVIWTAPNGGTYTTRPGSWIFFPAWNTTTGDLPPTPTPATTVGDRGVMMPHRQRTRAAEGARRIKCERARNDAHVAERNKPPPF
;
A
#
# COMPACT_ATOMS: atom_id res chain seq x y z
N MET A 1 3.85 15.59 5.47
CA MET A 1 4.11 16.43 4.28
C MET A 1 5.23 17.41 4.61
N VAL A 2 6.12 17.65 3.66
CA VAL A 2 7.23 18.61 3.83
C VAL A 2 6.74 19.98 3.32
N PRO A 3 6.84 21.07 4.10
CA PRO A 3 6.48 22.41 3.64
C PRO A 3 7.29 22.81 2.40
N ALA A 4 6.69 23.59 1.48
CA ALA A 4 7.35 24.02 0.25
C ALA A 4 8.71 24.73 0.47
N PRO A 5 8.88 25.59 1.50
CA PRO A 5 10.19 26.19 1.78
C PRO A 5 11.26 25.15 2.15
N LEU A 6 10.91 24.18 3.00
CA LEU A 6 11.82 23.10 3.40
C LEU A 6 12.15 22.20 2.21
N LEU A 7 11.19 21.92 1.32
CA LEU A 7 11.45 21.19 0.08
C LEU A 7 12.46 21.94 -0.80
N ALA A 8 12.29 23.25 -0.97
CA ALA A 8 13.21 24.08 -1.75
C ALA A 8 14.62 24.11 -1.13
N GLU A 9 14.72 24.16 0.20
CA GLU A 9 16.00 24.05 0.92
C GLU A 9 16.67 22.70 0.71
N LEU A 10 15.91 21.59 0.81
CA LEU A 10 16.44 20.26 0.56
C LEU A 10 16.97 20.12 -0.86
N ILE A 11 16.23 20.62 -1.86
CA ILE A 11 16.68 20.62 -3.26
C ILE A 11 17.96 21.45 -3.42
N ARG A 12 18.01 22.67 -2.86
CA ARG A 12 19.21 23.51 -2.88
C ARG A 12 20.41 22.86 -2.18
N GLY A 13 20.14 22.11 -1.12
CA GLY A 13 21.14 21.35 -0.36
C GLY A 13 21.65 20.09 -1.08
N GLY A 14 21.23 19.84 -2.33
CA GLY A 14 21.69 18.71 -3.12
C GLY A 14 20.92 17.41 -2.89
N ALA A 15 19.69 17.47 -2.37
CA ALA A 15 18.86 16.28 -2.23
C ALA A 15 18.62 15.62 -3.59
N THR A 16 18.88 14.31 -3.66
CA THR A 16 18.63 13.51 -4.86
C THR A 16 17.14 13.50 -5.19
N ILE A 17 16.78 13.93 -6.40
CA ILE A 17 15.41 13.88 -6.90
C ILE A 17 15.21 12.56 -7.66
N SER A 18 14.32 11.71 -7.16
CA SER A 18 13.89 10.50 -7.85
C SER A 18 12.47 10.69 -8.37
N PRO A 19 12.25 10.74 -9.71
CA PRO A 19 10.91 10.85 -10.26
C PRO A 19 10.14 9.54 -10.05
N VAL A 20 8.90 9.66 -9.58
CA VAL A 20 7.98 8.53 -9.45
C VAL A 20 7.61 8.05 -10.86
N ARG A 21 8.03 6.83 -11.21
CA ARG A 21 7.70 6.26 -12.51
C ARG A 21 6.31 5.65 -12.46
N GLN A 22 5.43 6.13 -13.33
CA GLN A 22 4.18 5.44 -13.60
C GLN A 22 4.49 4.12 -14.32
N PRO A 23 4.00 2.98 -13.83
CA PRO A 23 4.07 1.73 -14.57
C PRO A 23 3.31 1.89 -15.89
N GLY A 24 3.98 1.72 -17.03
CA GLY A 24 3.36 1.80 -18.35
C GLY A 24 2.37 0.66 -18.59
N GLY A 25 1.51 0.82 -19.61
CA GLY A 25 0.27 0.06 -19.82
C GLY A 25 0.33 -1.46 -20.05
N ARG A 26 1.49 -2.12 -19.88
CA ARG A 26 1.49 -3.57 -19.67
C ARG A 26 1.66 -3.97 -18.22
N GLY A 27 2.31 -3.19 -17.35
CA GLY A 27 2.32 -3.27 -15.87
C GLY A 27 2.45 -4.64 -15.17
N LEU A 28 2.62 -5.71 -15.93
CA LEU A 28 2.40 -7.11 -15.59
C LEU A 28 3.72 -7.69 -15.11
N GLU A 29 3.76 -8.08 -13.85
CA GLU A 29 4.91 -8.76 -13.27
C GLU A 29 4.57 -10.26 -13.08
N PRO A 30 5.44 -11.18 -13.55
CA PRO A 30 5.15 -12.62 -13.54
C PRO A 30 5.29 -13.28 -12.16
N HIS A 31 5.42 -12.50 -11.10
CA HIS A 31 5.73 -12.96 -9.76
C HIS A 31 4.81 -12.33 -8.73
N TYR A 32 4.53 -13.06 -7.65
CA TYR A 32 3.61 -12.63 -6.60
C TYR A 32 4.03 -11.33 -5.91
N ARG A 33 5.31 -11.18 -5.57
CA ARG A 33 5.80 -9.98 -4.88
C ARG A 33 6.06 -8.89 -5.91
N PRO A 34 5.49 -7.68 -5.77
CA PRO A 34 5.79 -6.60 -6.69
C PRO A 34 7.26 -6.19 -6.61
N SER A 35 7.82 -5.75 -7.74
CA SER A 35 9.14 -5.14 -7.80
C SER A 35 9.22 -3.90 -6.91
N ALA A 36 10.43 -3.48 -6.53
CA ALA A 36 10.61 -2.29 -5.71
C ALA A 36 9.97 -1.03 -6.33
N LYS A 37 10.05 -0.89 -7.66
CA LYS A 37 9.46 0.24 -8.42
C LYS A 37 7.94 0.21 -8.40
N LEU A 38 7.33 -0.96 -8.64
CA LEU A 38 5.87 -1.10 -8.58
C LEU A 38 5.38 -0.89 -7.14
N ALA A 39 6.09 -1.43 -6.15
CA ALA A 39 5.76 -1.28 -4.76
C ALA A 39 5.85 0.19 -4.28
N GLU A 40 6.86 0.93 -4.75
CA GLU A 40 6.99 2.37 -4.53
C GLU A 40 5.82 3.14 -5.16
N PHE A 41 5.51 2.88 -6.43
CA PHE A 41 4.38 3.51 -7.11
C PHE A 41 3.06 3.31 -6.36
N ILE A 42 2.75 2.06 -5.95
CA ILE A 42 1.51 1.76 -5.22
C ILE A 42 1.45 2.53 -3.91
N ARG A 43 2.54 2.58 -3.14
CA ARG A 43 2.56 3.32 -1.86
C ARG A 43 2.40 4.83 -2.04
N ILE A 44 3.03 5.40 -3.06
CA ILE A 44 2.93 6.84 -3.35
C ILE A 44 1.54 7.20 -3.89
N ARG A 45 0.95 6.34 -4.73
CA ARG A 45 -0.42 6.50 -5.21
C ARG A 45 -1.40 6.46 -4.02
N ASP A 46 -1.30 5.44 -3.18
CA ASP A 46 -2.31 5.14 -2.18
C ASP A 46 -2.19 6.01 -0.92
N LEU A 47 -0.97 6.32 -0.48
CA LEU A 47 -0.56 7.04 0.74
C LEU A 47 -1.00 6.42 2.07
N THR A 48 -2.20 5.85 2.13
CA THR A 48 -2.77 5.16 3.29
C THR A 48 -3.46 3.86 2.88
N CYS A 49 -3.87 3.07 3.87
CA CYS A 49 -4.73 1.92 3.66
C CYS A 49 -6.00 2.30 2.89
N ARG A 50 -6.38 1.47 1.92
CA ARG A 50 -7.48 1.73 0.98
C ARG A 50 -8.84 1.22 1.45
N PHE A 51 -8.92 0.64 2.65
CA PHE A 51 -10.19 0.27 3.29
C PHE A 51 -10.95 1.53 3.74
N PRO A 52 -12.30 1.57 3.67
CA PRO A 52 -13.07 2.75 4.04
C PRO A 52 -12.73 3.28 5.44
N GLY A 53 -12.40 4.57 5.53
CA GLY A 53 -12.11 5.27 6.79
C GLY A 53 -10.78 4.90 7.47
N CYS A 54 -9.90 4.11 6.85
CA CYS A 54 -8.61 3.78 7.43
C CYS A 54 -7.52 4.78 7.01
N ASP A 55 -6.75 5.26 7.98
CA ASP A 55 -5.69 6.26 7.83
C ASP A 55 -4.27 5.69 8.03
N VAL A 56 -4.14 4.37 8.23
CA VAL A 56 -2.85 3.73 8.43
C VAL A 56 -1.92 4.04 7.24
N PRO A 57 -0.73 4.62 7.47
CA PRO A 57 0.21 4.96 6.40
C PRO A 57 0.60 3.77 5.52
N ALA A 58 0.80 4.02 4.22
CA ALA A 58 1.16 3.01 3.22
C ALA A 58 2.47 2.25 3.54
N GLU A 59 3.39 2.85 4.31
CA GLU A 59 4.61 2.20 4.81
C GLU A 59 4.32 1.04 5.78
N PHE A 60 3.17 1.08 6.47
CA PHE A 60 2.71 0.01 7.35
C PHE A 60 1.65 -0.88 6.68
N CYS A 61 1.46 -0.74 5.38
CA CYS A 61 0.53 -1.54 4.60
C CYS A 61 1.24 -2.66 3.84
N ASP A 62 0.56 -3.79 3.78
CA ASP A 62 0.80 -4.82 2.78
C ASP A 62 0.33 -4.28 1.41
N ILE A 63 0.96 -4.75 0.35
CA ILE A 63 0.46 -4.52 -1.02
C ILE A 63 -0.38 -5.74 -1.38
N ASP A 64 -1.68 -5.54 -1.42
CA ASP A 64 -2.71 -6.58 -1.57
C ASP A 64 -3.25 -6.61 -3.01
N HIS A 65 -3.41 -7.81 -3.54
CA HIS A 65 -4.07 -8.04 -4.84
C HIS A 65 -5.59 -8.02 -4.68
N THR A 66 -6.31 -7.22 -5.46
CA THR A 66 -7.79 -7.26 -5.54
C THR A 66 -8.28 -8.62 -6.01
N VAL A 67 -7.81 -9.08 -7.17
CA VAL A 67 -7.94 -10.47 -7.59
C VAL A 67 -6.67 -11.22 -7.18
N SER A 68 -6.82 -12.15 -6.25
CA SER A 68 -5.70 -12.91 -5.66
C SER A 68 -4.83 -13.58 -6.72
N TRP A 69 -3.51 -13.48 -6.55
CA TRP A 69 -2.55 -14.29 -7.30
C TRP A 69 -2.75 -15.80 -7.05
N PRO A 70 -2.54 -16.68 -8.05
CA PRO A 70 -2.15 -16.41 -9.43
C PRO A 70 -3.34 -16.16 -10.37
N LEU A 71 -4.58 -16.12 -9.86
CA LEU A 71 -5.74 -15.84 -10.71
C LEU A 71 -5.64 -14.45 -11.31
N GLY A 72 -5.37 -13.44 -10.46
CA GLY A 72 -5.07 -12.09 -10.89
C GLY A 72 -3.56 -11.84 -10.99
N PRO A 73 -3.10 -11.05 -11.97
CA PRO A 73 -1.69 -10.72 -12.10
C PRO A 73 -1.21 -9.73 -11.03
N THR A 74 0.09 -9.72 -10.78
CA THR A 74 0.74 -8.58 -10.14
C THR A 74 0.77 -7.44 -11.14
N HIS A 75 -0.15 -6.49 -10.95
CA HIS A 75 -0.38 -5.37 -11.87
C HIS A 75 -0.85 -4.14 -11.08
N PRO A 76 -0.47 -2.91 -11.43
CA PRO A 76 -0.80 -1.74 -10.62
C PRO A 76 -2.30 -1.48 -10.43
N SER A 77 -3.11 -1.82 -11.44
CA SER A 77 -4.59 -1.78 -11.36
C SER A 77 -5.19 -2.94 -10.53
N ASN A 78 -4.40 -3.96 -10.17
CA ASN A 78 -4.80 -5.05 -9.28
C ASN A 78 -4.22 -4.92 -7.87
N LEU A 79 -3.30 -3.98 -7.64
CA LEU A 79 -2.60 -3.83 -6.36
C LEU A 79 -3.08 -2.60 -5.60
N LYS A 80 -3.19 -2.71 -4.28
CA LYS A 80 -3.54 -1.60 -3.39
C LYS A 80 -2.91 -1.76 -2.00
N CYS A 81 -2.77 -0.66 -1.27
CA CYS A 81 -2.34 -0.68 0.13
C CYS A 81 -3.47 -1.18 1.05
N ALA A 82 -3.21 -2.26 1.77
CA ALA A 82 -4.07 -2.74 2.85
C ALA A 82 -3.24 -2.91 4.13
N CYS A 83 -3.62 -2.24 5.22
CA CYS A 83 -2.97 -2.50 6.49
C CYS A 83 -3.21 -3.95 6.91
N ARG A 84 -2.34 -4.50 7.76
CA ARG A 84 -2.42 -5.93 8.13
C ARG A 84 -3.81 -6.36 8.58
N LYS A 85 -4.52 -5.51 9.34
CA LYS A 85 -5.91 -5.75 9.77
C LYS A 85 -6.85 -5.95 8.58
N HIS A 86 -6.87 -5.02 7.63
CA HIS A 86 -7.81 -5.04 6.51
C HIS A 86 -7.40 -6.01 5.41
N HIS A 87 -6.10 -6.30 5.25
CA HIS A 87 -5.65 -7.39 4.41
C HIS A 87 -6.21 -8.73 4.94
N LEU A 88 -6.03 -9.03 6.23
CA LEU A 88 -6.59 -10.25 6.85
C LEU A 88 -8.12 -10.29 6.75
N LEU A 89 -8.78 -9.15 6.96
CA LEU A 89 -10.23 -9.02 6.81
C LEU A 89 -10.68 -9.49 5.42
N LYS A 90 -10.07 -8.95 4.37
CA LYS A 90 -10.36 -9.31 2.99
C LYS A 90 -10.04 -10.78 2.69
N THR A 91 -8.91 -11.30 3.17
CA THR A 91 -8.47 -12.66 2.88
C THR A 91 -9.34 -13.72 3.55
N PHE A 92 -9.66 -13.53 4.83
CA PHE A 92 -10.25 -14.58 5.67
C PHE A 92 -11.73 -14.35 5.98
N TRP A 93 -12.22 -13.11 5.91
CA TRP A 93 -13.63 -12.76 6.10
C TRP A 93 -14.28 -12.31 4.79
N THR A 94 -14.63 -13.29 3.95
CA THR A 94 -15.08 -13.16 2.56
C THR A 94 -16.42 -12.43 2.36
N ALA A 95 -17.02 -11.93 3.43
CA ALA A 95 -18.25 -11.14 3.38
C ALA A 95 -18.01 -9.71 2.86
N TRP A 96 -16.76 -9.22 2.92
CA TRP A 96 -16.34 -8.00 2.23
C TRP A 96 -15.85 -8.32 0.82
N LYS A 97 -16.26 -7.51 -0.15
CA LYS A 97 -15.81 -7.62 -1.55
C LYS A 97 -15.22 -6.30 -2.00
N ASP A 98 -14.28 -6.36 -2.93
CA ASP A 98 -13.64 -5.19 -3.50
C ASP A 98 -13.53 -5.31 -5.02
N VAL A 99 -13.73 -4.18 -5.69
CA VAL A 99 -13.46 -4.00 -7.12
C VAL A 99 -12.53 -2.80 -7.26
N GLN A 100 -11.46 -2.96 -8.02
CA GLN A 100 -10.48 -1.91 -8.25
C GLN A 100 -10.51 -1.48 -9.72
N LEU A 101 -10.56 -0.16 -9.93
CA LEU A 101 -10.57 0.47 -11.25
C LEU A 101 -9.14 0.85 -11.68
N PRO A 102 -8.89 1.07 -12.99
CA PRO A 102 -7.57 1.42 -13.53
C PRO A 102 -6.93 2.67 -12.93
N ASP A 103 -7.73 3.61 -12.43
CA ASP A 103 -7.29 4.85 -11.77
C ASP A 103 -6.85 4.65 -10.30
N GLY A 104 -7.01 3.44 -9.76
CA GLY A 104 -6.74 3.12 -8.35
C GLY A 104 -7.93 3.37 -7.41
N THR A 105 -9.10 3.75 -7.95
CA THR A 105 -10.35 3.78 -7.19
C THR A 105 -10.73 2.37 -6.77
N VAL A 106 -11.13 2.19 -5.51
CA VAL A 106 -11.59 0.90 -4.98
C VAL A 106 -13.03 1.04 -4.50
N ILE A 107 -13.89 0.17 -4.98
CA ILE A 107 -15.29 0.04 -4.57
C ILE A 107 -15.37 -1.16 -3.63
N TRP A 108 -15.60 -0.89 -2.35
CA TRP A 108 -15.83 -1.91 -1.34
C TRP A 108 -17.33 -2.17 -1.20
N THR A 109 -17.71 -3.44 -1.13
CA THR A 109 -19.06 -3.87 -0.76
C THR A 109 -19.01 -4.54 0.60
N ALA A 110 -19.77 -4.00 1.54
CA ALA A 110 -19.90 -4.52 2.89
C ALA A 110 -20.85 -5.73 2.94
N PRO A 111 -20.83 -6.53 4.03
CA PRO A 111 -21.70 -7.70 4.18
C PRO A 111 -23.21 -7.39 4.09
N ASN A 112 -23.60 -6.17 4.47
CA ASN A 112 -24.99 -5.70 4.38
C ASN A 112 -25.37 -5.16 2.99
N GLY A 113 -24.49 -5.29 1.99
CA GLY A 113 -24.68 -4.78 0.63
C GLY A 113 -24.33 -3.30 0.42
N GLY A 114 -24.03 -2.54 1.48
CA GLY A 114 -23.63 -1.14 1.36
C GLY A 114 -22.29 -0.99 0.63
N THR A 115 -22.19 0.00 -0.25
CA THR A 115 -20.97 0.26 -1.03
C THR A 115 -20.22 1.49 -0.53
N TYR A 116 -18.89 1.43 -0.58
CA TYR A 116 -18.00 2.51 -0.16
C TYR A 116 -16.90 2.69 -1.20
N THR A 117 -16.75 3.89 -1.71
CA THR A 117 -15.70 4.22 -2.68
C THR A 117 -14.54 4.89 -1.98
N THR A 118 -13.33 4.37 -2.18
CA THR A 118 -12.09 5.04 -1.77
C THR A 118 -11.30 5.44 -3.02
N ARG A 119 -10.73 6.64 -3.02
CA ARG A 119 -9.85 7.16 -4.09
C ARG A 119 -8.43 7.37 -3.60
N PRO A 120 -7.38 7.16 -4.42
CA PRO A 120 -6.01 7.20 -3.95
C PRO A 120 -5.71 8.45 -3.10
N GLY A 121 -5.00 8.29 -1.99
CA GLY A 121 -4.73 9.40 -1.08
C GLY A 121 -3.94 10.53 -1.76
N SER A 122 -3.14 10.19 -2.78
CA SER A 122 -2.42 11.16 -3.59
C SER A 122 -3.34 12.17 -4.28
N TRP A 123 -4.60 11.82 -4.56
CA TRP A 123 -5.54 12.71 -5.25
C TRP A 123 -5.88 13.96 -4.43
N ILE A 124 -5.78 13.89 -3.10
CA ILE A 124 -5.97 15.04 -2.19
C ILE A 124 -4.84 16.08 -2.37
N PHE A 125 -3.62 15.62 -2.61
CA PHE A 125 -2.43 16.48 -2.67
C PHE A 125 -2.01 16.82 -4.10
N PHE A 126 -2.34 15.95 -5.06
CA PHE A 126 -1.94 16.03 -6.45
C PHE A 126 -3.14 15.76 -7.36
N PRO A 127 -4.16 16.64 -7.37
CA PRO A 127 -5.41 16.41 -8.11
C PRO A 127 -5.19 16.29 -9.63
N ALA A 128 -4.11 16.88 -10.16
CA ALA A 128 -3.72 16.80 -11.57
C ALA A 128 -2.91 15.54 -11.93
N TRP A 129 -2.52 14.71 -10.95
CA TRP A 129 -1.75 13.51 -11.22
C TRP A 129 -2.67 12.40 -11.76
N ASN A 130 -2.48 12.01 -13.02
CA ASN A 130 -3.20 10.88 -13.60
C ASN A 130 -2.65 9.56 -13.04
N THR A 131 -3.40 8.88 -12.17
CA THR A 131 -3.00 7.60 -11.57
C THR A 131 -3.42 6.37 -12.38
N THR A 132 -3.94 6.56 -13.60
CA THR A 132 -4.46 5.48 -14.44
C THR A 132 -3.32 4.62 -15.00
N THR A 133 -3.35 3.31 -14.70
CA THR A 133 -2.29 2.36 -15.08
C THR A 133 -2.67 1.31 -16.12
N GLY A 134 -3.87 1.45 -16.71
CA GLY A 134 -4.39 0.56 -17.74
C GLY A 134 -5.32 -0.53 -17.20
N ASP A 135 -6.06 -1.16 -18.11
CA ASP A 135 -7.04 -2.19 -17.75
C ASP A 135 -6.37 -3.51 -17.36
N LEU A 136 -7.00 -4.21 -16.41
CA LEU A 136 -6.61 -5.58 -16.12
C LEU A 136 -7.07 -6.49 -17.25
N PRO A 137 -6.26 -7.50 -17.65
CA PRO A 137 -6.76 -8.55 -18.50
C PRO A 137 -7.98 -9.20 -17.83
N PRO A 138 -8.99 -9.60 -18.62
CA PRO A 138 -10.18 -10.26 -18.07
C PRO A 138 -9.74 -11.46 -17.25
N THR A 139 -9.98 -11.39 -15.96
CA THR A 139 -9.60 -12.45 -15.03
C THR A 139 -10.77 -13.42 -14.93
N PRO A 140 -10.55 -14.75 -14.93
CA PRO A 140 -11.63 -15.69 -14.69
C PRO A 140 -12.33 -15.34 -13.38
N THR A 141 -13.67 -15.34 -13.39
CA THR A 141 -14.49 -15.12 -12.20
C THR A 141 -14.02 -16.07 -11.11
N PRO A 142 -13.55 -15.59 -9.95
CA PRO A 142 -13.18 -16.49 -8.88
C PRO A 142 -14.43 -17.29 -8.51
N ALA A 143 -14.31 -18.62 -8.49
CA ALA A 143 -15.33 -19.45 -7.88
C ALA A 143 -15.51 -18.94 -6.45
N THR A 144 -16.73 -18.52 -6.10
CA THR A 144 -17.10 -18.07 -4.77
C THR A 144 -16.77 -19.21 -3.81
N THR A 145 -15.59 -19.16 -3.19
CA THR A 145 -15.20 -20.17 -2.22
C THR A 145 -15.91 -19.78 -0.93
N VAL A 146 -17.18 -20.17 -0.85
CA VAL A 146 -17.90 -20.27 0.42
C VAL A 146 -17.22 -21.40 1.16
N GLY A 147 -16.22 -21.06 1.96
CA GLY A 147 -15.46 -22.00 2.76
C GLY A 147 -14.94 -21.31 4.01
N ASP A 148 -14.66 -22.11 5.02
CA ASP A 148 -14.22 -21.73 6.37
C ASP A 148 -12.81 -21.08 6.41
N ARG A 149 -12.48 -20.20 5.47
CA ARG A 149 -11.23 -19.40 5.49
C ARG A 149 -11.09 -18.62 6.79
N GLY A 150 -12.20 -18.24 7.44
CA GLY A 150 -12.18 -17.66 8.77
C GLY A 150 -11.42 -18.51 9.80
N VAL A 151 -11.46 -19.83 9.69
CA VAL A 151 -10.74 -20.77 10.58
C VAL A 151 -9.22 -20.75 10.32
N MET A 152 -8.80 -20.37 9.11
CA MET A 152 -7.39 -20.20 8.74
C MET A 152 -6.83 -18.83 9.15
N MET A 153 -7.63 -17.97 9.81
CA MET A 153 -7.16 -16.65 10.21
C MET A 153 -6.02 -16.79 11.22
N PRO A 154 -4.82 -16.25 10.94
CA PRO A 154 -3.68 -16.42 11.82
C PRO A 154 -3.93 -15.74 13.17
N HIS A 155 -3.65 -16.48 14.24
CA HIS A 155 -3.70 -15.94 15.59
C HIS A 155 -2.51 -15.03 15.85
N ARG A 156 -2.80 -13.93 16.56
CA ARG A 156 -1.80 -12.97 17.00
C ARG A 156 -0.83 -13.63 17.99
N GLN A 157 0.45 -13.66 17.65
CA GLN A 157 1.48 -14.24 18.53
C GLN A 157 1.95 -13.29 19.66
N ARG A 158 1.73 -11.98 19.53
CA ARG A 158 2.13 -10.97 20.52
C ARG A 158 1.01 -10.01 20.86
N THR A 159 0.86 -9.66 22.13
CA THR A 159 -0.09 -8.64 22.57
C THR A 159 0.17 -7.29 21.86
N ARG A 160 -0.85 -6.43 21.79
CA ARG A 160 -0.71 -5.10 21.17
C ARG A 160 0.37 -4.26 21.86
N ALA A 161 0.47 -4.36 23.18
CA ALA A 161 1.50 -3.68 23.97
C ALA A 161 2.91 -4.17 23.61
N ALA A 162 3.12 -5.50 23.52
CA ALA A 162 4.41 -6.07 23.15
C ALA A 162 4.82 -5.70 21.71
N GLU A 163 3.87 -5.74 20.77
CA GLU A 163 4.11 -5.33 19.38
C GLU A 163 4.45 -3.83 19.29
N GLY A 164 3.73 -2.99 20.04
CA GLY A 164 4.00 -1.56 20.15
C GLY A 164 5.37 -1.25 20.73
N ALA A 165 5.74 -1.89 21.86
CA ALA A 165 7.04 -1.74 22.49
C ALA A 165 8.18 -2.15 21.54
N ARG A 166 7.99 -3.25 20.80
CA ARG A 166 8.94 -3.70 19.80
C ARG A 166 9.11 -2.70 18.66
N ARG A 167 8.00 -2.19 18.11
CA ARG A 167 8.05 -1.17 17.05
C ARG A 167 8.82 0.06 17.50
N ILE A 168 8.49 0.60 18.68
CA ILE A 168 9.20 1.75 19.28
C ILE A 168 10.69 1.44 19.44
N LYS A 169 11.05 0.25 19.92
CA LYS A 169 12.46 -0.16 20.06
C LYS A 169 13.19 -0.22 18.71
N CYS A 170 12.57 -0.80 17.69
CA CYS A 170 13.14 -0.86 16.34
C CYS A 170 13.30 0.53 15.71
N GLU A 171 12.33 1.42 15.92
CA GLU A 171 12.35 2.78 15.41
C GLU A 171 13.42 3.63 16.10
N ARG A 172 13.53 3.54 17.45
CA ARG A 172 14.61 4.16 18.21
C ARG A 172 15.97 3.72 17.72
N ALA A 173 16.19 2.41 17.57
CA ALA A 173 17.46 1.87 17.05
C ALA A 173 17.81 2.41 15.65
N ARG A 174 16.81 2.60 14.77
CA ARG A 174 17.01 3.19 13.44
C ARG A 174 17.38 4.68 13.52
N ASN A 175 16.70 5.42 14.40
CA ASN A 175 16.97 6.84 14.62
C ASN A 175 18.36 7.07 15.24
N ASP A 176 18.74 6.23 16.21
CA ASP A 176 20.07 6.27 16.84
C ASP A 176 21.18 6.10 15.79
N ALA A 177 21.00 5.16 14.85
CA ALA A 177 21.93 4.97 13.74
C ALA A 177 22.01 6.20 12.81
N HIS A 178 20.88 6.83 12.49
CA HIS A 178 20.87 8.07 11.70
C HIS A 178 21.57 9.24 12.42
N VAL A 179 21.33 9.40 13.73
CA VAL A 179 21.98 10.46 14.53
C VAL A 179 23.48 10.23 14.63
N ALA A 180 23.90 8.98 14.86
CA ALA A 180 25.31 8.60 14.87
C ALA A 180 26.01 8.93 13.54
N GLU A 181 25.38 8.64 12.40
CA GLU A 181 25.91 8.99 11.07
C GLU A 181 26.04 10.52 10.90
N ARG A 182 24.99 11.27 11.25
CA ARG A 182 24.98 12.74 11.15
C ARG A 182 26.06 13.40 12.01
N ASN A 183 26.35 12.82 13.18
CA ASN A 183 27.30 13.36 14.13
C ASN A 183 28.76 12.94 13.83
N LYS A 184 29.02 12.18 12.75
CA LYS A 184 30.40 11.87 12.35
C LYS A 184 31.16 13.16 11.99
N PRO A 185 32.41 13.32 12.46
CA PRO A 185 33.24 14.44 12.03
C PRO A 185 33.49 14.34 10.51
N PRO A 186 33.62 15.49 9.81
CA PRO A 186 33.87 15.49 8.37
C PRO A 186 35.20 14.80 8.06
N PRO A 187 35.32 14.12 6.90
CA PRO A 187 36.59 13.54 6.47
C PRO A 187 37.61 14.66 6.29
N PHE A 188 38.80 14.43 6.85
CA PHE A 188 39.96 15.32 6.80
C PHE A 188 40.56 15.44 5.39
#